data_AF-A0A5C6LX22-F1
#
_entry.id   AF-A0A5C6LX22-F1
#
_cell.length_a   1.000
_cell.length_b   1.000
_cell.length_c   1.000
_cell.angle_alpha   90.00
_cell.angle_beta   90.00
_cell.angle_gamma   90.00
#
_symmetry.space_group_name_H-M   'P 1'
#
loop_
_entity.id
_entity.type
_entity.pdbx_description
1 polymer ?
#
loop_
_entity_poly.entity_id
_entity_poly.type
_entity_poly.pdbx_seq_one_letter_code
_entity_poly.pdbx_strand_id
1 'polypeptide(L)'
;MKSLIIATTILLATFSAQAANPSLSKLLSLYYDVKNALVSSDATTANAKAAEFVKAIGSVDMHALSAAEHEAFMPLQEKLTADANAIAATTDLNKQREQFKSFSNNIFTLAKAVKLSDTPVYQQYCPMQKSYWLSNEAAVKNPYYGKQMLTCGKVTETLK
;
A
#
# COMPACT_ATOMS: atom_id res chain seq x y z
N MET A 1 9.82 20.88 61.99
CA MET A 1 10.32 19.83 61.08
C MET A 1 9.53 19.97 59.79
N LYS A 2 10.15 20.52 58.74
CA LYS A 2 9.47 20.87 57.48
C LYS A 2 9.41 19.63 56.59
N SER A 3 8.20 19.12 56.36
CA SER A 3 7.97 18.01 55.43
C SER A 3 8.13 18.51 54.00
N LEU A 4 9.12 17.96 53.29
CA LEU A 4 9.35 18.21 51.87
C LEU A 4 8.57 17.15 51.08
N ILE A 5 7.49 17.55 50.42
CA ILE A 5 6.74 16.67 49.48
C ILE A 5 7.34 16.90 48.10
N ILE A 6 8.12 15.93 47.63
CA ILE A 6 8.66 15.92 46.26
C ILE A 6 7.54 15.40 45.36
N ALA A 7 6.92 16.30 44.61
CA ALA A 7 5.96 15.95 43.57
C ALA A 7 6.72 15.51 42.31
N THR A 8 6.83 14.21 42.10
CA THR A 8 7.35 13.61 40.87
C THR A 8 6.28 13.70 39.79
N THR A 9 6.42 14.66 38.88
CA THR A 9 5.61 14.75 37.66
C THR A 9 5.99 13.60 36.73
N ILE A 10 5.14 12.57 36.68
CA ILE A 10 5.25 11.49 35.70
C ILE A 10 4.80 12.06 34.35
N LEU A 11 5.77 12.24 33.44
CA LEU A 11 5.52 12.60 32.05
C LEU A 11 4.98 11.36 31.33
N LEU A 12 3.66 11.18 31.32
CA LEU A 12 3.00 10.19 30.45
C LEU A 12 3.16 10.66 29.01
N ALA A 13 4.10 10.08 28.27
CA ALA A 13 4.17 10.22 26.83
C ALA A 13 2.90 9.59 26.24
N THR A 14 1.94 10.43 25.89
CA THR A 14 0.74 10.00 25.16
C THR A 14 1.19 9.59 23.75
N PHE A 15 1.34 8.28 23.53
CA PHE A 15 1.38 7.73 22.17
C PHE A 15 -0.03 7.89 21.58
N SER A 16 -0.30 9.04 20.99
CA SER A 16 -1.47 9.22 20.15
C SER A 16 -1.30 8.31 18.94
N ALA A 17 -2.18 7.31 18.78
CA ALA A 17 -2.23 6.53 17.56
C ALA A 17 -2.61 7.47 16.41
N GLN A 18 -1.63 7.84 15.57
CA GLN A 18 -1.87 8.70 14.42
C GLN A 18 -2.75 7.94 13.42
N ALA A 19 -3.89 8.54 13.07
CA ALA A 19 -4.75 8.02 12.01
C ALA A 19 -4.00 8.05 10.67
N ALA A 20 -4.33 7.12 9.77
CA ALA A 20 -3.68 7.06 8.47
C ALA A 20 -3.92 8.36 7.66
N ASN A 21 -2.89 8.86 6.98
CA ASN A 21 -3.03 10.06 6.15
C ASN A 21 -4.04 9.81 5.01
N PRO A 22 -5.06 10.68 4.80
CA PRO A 22 -6.09 10.45 3.81
C PRO A 22 -5.56 10.31 2.37
N SER A 23 -4.55 11.10 2.00
CA SER A 23 -3.96 11.08 0.65
C SER A 23 -3.22 9.77 0.40
N LEU A 24 -2.41 9.31 1.37
CA LEU A 24 -1.69 8.04 1.24
C LEU A 24 -2.63 6.83 1.33
N SER A 25 -3.68 6.91 2.16
CA SER A 25 -4.75 5.89 2.23
C SER A 25 -5.50 5.77 0.91
N LYS A 26 -5.73 6.90 0.22
CA LYS A 26 -6.35 6.90 -1.11
C LYS A 26 -5.47 6.18 -2.15
N LEU A 27 -4.14 6.33 -2.09
CA LEU A 27 -3.22 5.58 -2.94
C LEU A 27 -3.32 4.08 -2.70
N LEU A 28 -3.36 3.65 -1.44
CA LEU A 28 -3.53 2.24 -1.09
C LEU A 28 -4.87 1.67 -1.60
N SER A 29 -5.96 2.44 -1.48
CA SER A 29 -7.26 2.05 -2.04
C SER A 29 -7.21 1.86 -3.55
N LEU A 30 -6.59 2.78 -4.30
CA LEU A 30 -6.46 2.68 -5.75
C LEU A 30 -5.54 1.52 -6.16
N TYR A 31 -4.49 1.24 -5.38
CA TYR A 31 -3.68 0.04 -5.54
C TYR A 31 -4.52 -1.24 -5.41
N TYR A 32 -5.44 -1.30 -4.43
CA TYR A 32 -6.34 -2.44 -4.29
C TYR A 32 -7.29 -2.58 -5.48
N ASP A 33 -7.75 -1.48 -6.08
CA ASP A 33 -8.59 -1.51 -7.27
C ASP A 33 -7.83 -2.10 -8.48
N VAL A 34 -6.57 -1.71 -8.69
CA VAL A 34 -5.68 -2.33 -9.69
C VAL A 34 -5.52 -3.82 -9.40
N LYS A 35 -5.19 -4.19 -8.16
CA LYS A 35 -5.05 -5.59 -7.73
C LYS A 35 -6.32 -6.39 -7.99
N ASN A 36 -7.50 -5.84 -7.68
CA ASN A 36 -8.79 -6.50 -7.85
C ASN A 36 -9.11 -6.74 -9.33
N ALA A 37 -8.81 -5.77 -10.20
CA ALA A 37 -8.96 -5.93 -11.63
C ALA A 37 -8.05 -7.05 -12.19
N LEU A 38 -6.81 -7.15 -11.69
CA LEU A 38 -5.90 -8.25 -12.08
C LEU A 38 -6.36 -9.63 -11.61
N VAL A 39 -6.97 -9.70 -10.42
CA VAL A 39 -7.65 -10.91 -9.89
C VAL A 39 -8.79 -11.33 -10.82
N SER A 40 -9.60 -10.39 -11.31
CA SER A 40 -10.68 -10.67 -12.26
C SER A 40 -10.21 -10.87 -13.70
N SER A 41 -8.90 -10.77 -13.97
CA SER A 41 -8.31 -10.77 -15.32
C SER A 41 -8.88 -9.66 -16.23
N ASP A 42 -9.29 -8.53 -15.64
CA ASP A 42 -9.83 -7.39 -16.36
C ASP A 42 -8.73 -6.36 -16.63
N ALA A 43 -8.07 -6.50 -17.79
CA ALA A 43 -6.96 -5.65 -18.17
C ALA A 43 -7.38 -4.19 -18.41
N THR A 44 -8.59 -3.96 -18.91
CA THR A 44 -9.10 -2.60 -19.17
C THR A 44 -9.34 -1.86 -17.85
N THR A 45 -9.96 -2.52 -16.87
CA THR A 45 -10.16 -1.92 -15.55
C THR A 45 -8.83 -1.73 -14.82
N ALA A 46 -7.89 -2.68 -14.92
CA ALA A 46 -6.57 -2.53 -14.31
C ALA A 46 -5.82 -1.31 -14.85
N ASN A 47 -5.87 -1.11 -16.17
CA ASN A 47 -5.33 0.05 -16.87
C ASN A 47 -5.95 1.36 -16.37
N ALA A 48 -7.28 1.44 -16.34
CA ALA A 48 -8.01 2.64 -15.93
C ALA A 48 -7.74 3.00 -14.45
N LYS A 49 -7.71 2.00 -13.56
CA LYS A 49 -7.42 2.21 -12.14
C LYS A 49 -5.97 2.60 -11.86
N ALA A 50 -5.04 2.11 -12.67
CA ALA A 50 -3.66 2.57 -12.61
C ALA A 50 -3.53 4.03 -13.08
N ALA A 51 -4.29 4.45 -14.09
CA ALA A 51 -4.33 5.86 -14.50
C ALA A 51 -4.95 6.77 -13.43
N GLU A 52 -5.98 6.30 -12.71
CA GLU A 52 -6.52 7.00 -11.53
C GLU A 52 -5.47 7.13 -10.42
N PHE A 53 -4.68 6.07 -10.17
CA PHE A 53 -3.56 6.11 -9.23
C PHE A 53 -2.52 7.17 -9.62
N VAL A 54 -2.13 7.24 -10.90
CA VAL A 54 -1.18 8.25 -11.41
C VAL A 54 -1.67 9.69 -11.16
N LYS A 55 -2.96 9.94 -11.34
CA LYS A 55 -3.55 11.26 -11.03
C LYS A 55 -3.51 11.55 -9.53
N ALA A 56 -3.86 10.57 -8.71
CA ALA A 56 -3.90 10.72 -7.26
C ALA A 56 -2.50 10.95 -6.67
N ILE A 57 -1.48 10.20 -7.12
CA ILE A 57 -0.12 10.33 -6.61
C ILE A 57 0.53 11.67 -7.00
N GLY A 58 0.17 12.23 -8.16
CA GLY A 58 0.57 13.58 -8.57
C GLY A 58 -0.14 14.70 -7.81
N SER A 59 -1.22 14.38 -7.09
CA SER A 59 -2.03 15.34 -6.32
C SER A 59 -1.74 15.29 -4.82
N VAL A 60 -0.79 14.46 -4.37
CA VAL A 60 -0.39 14.41 -2.97
C VAL A 60 0.33 15.71 -2.61
N ASP A 61 -0.23 16.47 -1.68
CA ASP A 61 0.42 17.64 -1.11
C ASP A 61 1.51 17.19 -0.11
N MET A 62 2.77 17.33 -0.51
CA MET A 62 3.93 17.00 0.31
C MET A 62 4.02 17.83 1.59
N HIS A 63 3.44 19.05 1.62
CA HIS A 63 3.43 19.90 2.80
C HIS A 63 2.40 19.46 3.85
N ALA A 64 1.40 18.68 3.43
CA ALA A 64 0.39 18.11 4.31
C ALA A 64 0.81 16.76 4.92
N LEU A 65 1.99 16.24 4.56
CA LEU A 65 2.56 15.03 5.15
C LEU A 65 3.31 15.37 6.44
N SER A 66 3.23 14.50 7.44
CA SER A 66 4.16 14.54 8.57
C SER A 66 5.60 14.30 8.09
N ALA A 67 6.59 14.66 8.91
CA ALA A 67 8.01 14.46 8.55
C ALA A 67 8.32 12.99 8.20
N ALA A 68 7.79 12.03 8.96
CA ALA A 68 7.99 10.60 8.71
C ALA A 68 7.31 10.13 7.41
N GLU A 69 6.10 10.62 7.12
CA GLU A 69 5.39 10.32 5.87
C GLU A 69 6.12 10.90 4.66
N HIS A 70 6.60 12.13 4.77
CA HIS A 70 7.35 12.78 3.72
C HIS A 70 8.67 12.05 3.43
N GLU A 71 9.43 11.70 4.47
CA GLU A 71 10.68 10.93 4.35
C GLU A 71 10.46 9.56 3.71
N ALA A 72 9.38 8.87 4.09
CA ALA A 72 9.03 7.56 3.53
C ALA A 72 8.50 7.64 2.09
N PHE A 73 7.70 8.65 1.77
CA PHE A 73 6.99 8.74 0.49
C PHE A 73 7.81 9.36 -0.62
N MET A 74 8.60 10.41 -0.34
CA MET A 74 9.41 11.12 -1.35
C MET A 74 10.24 10.18 -2.25
N PRO A 75 11.04 9.23 -1.73
CA PRO A 75 11.87 8.38 -2.59
C PRO A 75 11.06 7.35 -3.41
N LEU A 76 9.79 7.13 -3.07
CA LEU A 76 8.90 6.17 -3.72
C LEU A 76 7.97 6.82 -4.74
N GLN A 77 7.73 8.14 -4.67
CA GLN A 77 6.74 8.82 -5.50
C GLN A 77 6.98 8.58 -7.01
N GLU A 78 8.21 8.78 -7.48
CA GLU A 78 8.56 8.57 -8.89
C GLU A 78 8.44 7.10 -9.30
N LYS A 79 8.89 6.17 -8.46
CA LYS A 79 8.84 4.73 -8.71
C LYS A 79 7.39 4.24 -8.83
N LEU A 80 6.54 4.63 -7.88
CA LEU A 80 5.12 4.32 -7.86
C LEU A 80 4.40 4.92 -9.08
N THR A 81 4.76 6.14 -9.46
CA THR A 81 4.22 6.80 -10.66
C THR A 81 4.62 6.04 -11.93
N ALA A 82 5.88 5.63 -12.05
CA ALA A 82 6.39 4.88 -13.18
C ALA A 82 5.74 3.48 -13.30
N ASP A 83 5.65 2.74 -12.19
CA ASP A 83 5.01 1.43 -12.15
C ASP A 83 3.53 1.52 -12.56
N ALA A 84 2.78 2.47 -12.00
CA ALA A 84 1.38 2.67 -12.33
C ALA A 84 1.18 3.12 -13.79
N ASN A 85 2.02 4.02 -14.30
CA ASN A 85 2.01 4.40 -15.71
C ASN A 85 2.26 3.20 -16.63
N ALA A 86 3.19 2.31 -16.30
CA ALA A 86 3.47 1.13 -17.10
C ALA A 86 2.27 0.17 -17.18
N ILE A 87 1.50 0.03 -16.08
CA ILE A 87 0.23 -0.71 -16.08
C ILE A 87 -0.83 0.03 -16.92
N ALA A 88 -0.93 1.35 -16.76
CA ALA A 88 -1.88 2.21 -17.48
C ALA A 88 -1.55 2.41 -18.97
N ALA A 89 -0.36 2.03 -19.43
CA ALA A 89 0.05 2.17 -20.83
C ALA A 89 -0.27 0.93 -21.68
N THR A 90 -0.80 -0.15 -21.09
CA THR A 90 -1.03 -1.40 -21.81
C THR A 90 -2.35 -2.05 -21.42
N THR A 91 -2.92 -2.81 -22.36
CA THR A 91 -4.08 -3.69 -22.18
C THR A 91 -3.69 -5.18 -22.21
N ASP A 92 -2.38 -5.47 -22.31
CA ASP A 92 -1.85 -6.83 -22.19
C ASP A 92 -1.81 -7.24 -20.71
N LEU A 93 -2.69 -8.16 -20.33
CA LEU A 93 -2.83 -8.63 -18.95
C LEU A 93 -1.53 -9.19 -18.37
N ASN A 94 -0.72 -9.88 -19.18
CA ASN A 94 0.53 -10.47 -18.70
C ASN A 94 1.57 -9.38 -18.43
N LYS A 95 1.65 -8.36 -19.30
CA LYS A 95 2.49 -7.19 -19.07
C LYS A 95 2.06 -6.43 -17.82
N GLN A 96 0.76 -6.22 -17.61
CA GLN A 96 0.26 -5.57 -16.39
C GLN A 96 0.64 -6.35 -15.13
N ARG A 97 0.49 -7.67 -15.14
CA ARG A 97 0.90 -8.55 -14.03
C ARG A 97 2.39 -8.50 -13.75
N GLU A 98 3.21 -8.35 -14.79
CA GLU A 98 4.66 -8.18 -14.63
C GLU A 98 4.98 -6.86 -13.93
N GLN A 99 4.42 -5.75 -14.42
CA GLN A 99 4.61 -4.42 -13.82
C GLN A 99 4.07 -4.35 -12.38
N PHE A 100 2.98 -5.06 -12.10
CA PHE A 100 2.35 -5.10 -10.78
C PHE A 100 3.28 -5.66 -9.67
N LYS A 101 4.33 -6.41 -10.02
CA LYS A 101 5.33 -6.88 -9.04
C LYS A 101 6.10 -5.73 -8.41
N SER A 102 6.68 -4.86 -9.24
CA SER A 102 7.41 -3.68 -8.79
C SER A 102 6.48 -2.74 -8.02
N PHE A 103 5.28 -2.51 -8.58
CA PHE A 103 4.27 -1.68 -7.94
C PHE A 103 3.93 -2.14 -6.51
N SER A 104 3.72 -3.45 -6.35
CA SER A 104 3.41 -4.06 -5.06
C SER A 104 4.55 -3.96 -4.06
N ASN A 105 5.79 -4.14 -4.50
CA ASN A 105 6.96 -4.01 -3.64
C ASN A 105 7.14 -2.57 -3.14
N ASN A 106 6.95 -1.58 -4.01
CA ASN A 106 7.06 -0.16 -3.65
C ASN A 106 5.93 0.27 -2.71
N ILE A 107 4.68 -0.16 -2.95
CA ILE A 107 3.57 0.10 -2.02
C ILE A 107 3.79 -0.58 -0.66
N PHE A 108 4.31 -1.81 -0.64
CA PHE A 108 4.66 -2.48 0.61
C PHE A 108 5.76 -1.74 1.38
N THR A 109 6.77 -1.22 0.67
CA THR A 109 7.85 -0.43 1.29
C THR A 109 7.29 0.80 1.99
N LEU A 110 6.35 1.51 1.34
CA LEU A 110 5.64 2.63 1.94
C LEU A 110 4.80 2.18 3.16
N ALA A 111 4.03 1.10 3.02
CA ALA A 111 3.15 0.57 4.07
C ALA A 111 3.91 0.08 5.31
N LYS A 112 5.17 -0.33 5.14
CA LYS A 112 6.06 -0.72 6.24
C LYS A 112 6.61 0.48 7.00
N ALA A 113 6.79 1.61 6.33
CA ALA A 113 7.37 2.81 6.91
C ALA A 113 6.32 3.67 7.62
N VAL A 114 5.10 3.76 7.07
CA VAL A 114 4.02 4.58 7.61
C VAL A 114 2.66 3.90 7.53
N LYS A 115 1.75 4.30 8.43
CA LYS A 115 0.39 3.76 8.49
C LYS A 115 -0.45 4.25 7.30
N LEU A 116 -0.80 3.33 6.39
CA LEU A 116 -1.61 3.62 5.20
C LEU A 116 -3.10 3.26 5.35
N SER A 117 -3.49 2.63 6.45
CA SER A 117 -4.84 2.16 6.69
C SER A 117 -5.09 2.01 8.18
N ASP A 118 -6.29 2.33 8.65
CA ASP A 118 -6.73 2.06 10.02
C ASP A 118 -7.21 0.61 10.24
N THR A 119 -7.41 -0.13 9.15
CA THR A 119 -7.67 -1.57 9.17
C THR A 119 -6.44 -2.37 8.75
N PRO A 120 -6.33 -3.65 9.15
CA PRO A 120 -5.19 -4.48 8.80
C PRO A 120 -4.91 -4.55 7.29
N VAL A 121 -3.63 -4.50 6.93
CA VAL A 121 -3.14 -4.73 5.57
C VAL A 121 -2.35 -6.02 5.54
N TYR A 122 -2.75 -6.95 4.68
CA TYR A 122 -2.14 -8.27 4.56
C TYR A 122 -1.16 -8.29 3.41
N GLN A 123 0.12 -8.55 3.68
CA GLN A 123 1.05 -8.95 2.63
C GLN A 123 0.82 -10.41 2.31
N GLN A 124 0.63 -10.71 1.03
CA GLN A 124 0.42 -12.06 0.51
C GLN A 124 1.50 -12.40 -0.51
N TYR A 125 1.79 -13.70 -0.65
CA TYR A 125 2.87 -14.21 -1.49
C TYR A 125 2.37 -15.34 -2.40
N CYS A 126 2.82 -15.31 -3.67
CA CYS A 126 2.60 -16.38 -4.63
C CYS A 126 3.90 -17.17 -4.83
N PRO A 127 3.95 -18.46 -4.45
CA PRO A 127 5.16 -19.28 -4.58
C PRO A 127 5.56 -19.57 -6.03
N MET A 128 4.60 -19.60 -6.96
CA MET A 128 4.87 -19.88 -8.38
C MET A 128 5.47 -18.67 -9.09
N GLN A 129 4.87 -17.49 -8.88
CA GLN A 129 5.37 -16.23 -9.46
C GLN A 129 6.54 -15.63 -8.67
N LYS A 130 6.81 -16.15 -7.46
CA LYS A 130 7.80 -15.63 -6.51
C LYS A 130 7.62 -14.11 -6.26
N SER A 131 6.38 -13.68 -6.11
CA SER A 131 6.02 -12.26 -6.04
C SER A 131 4.99 -11.99 -4.93
N TYR A 132 5.00 -10.76 -4.40
CA TYR A 132 4.17 -10.32 -3.28
C TYR A 132 3.14 -9.28 -3.71
N TRP A 133 2.03 -9.20 -2.97
CA TRP A 133 1.04 -8.13 -3.10
C TRP A 133 0.42 -7.79 -1.75
N LEU A 134 -0.24 -6.64 -1.64
CA LEU A 134 -1.05 -6.28 -0.47
C LEU A 134 -2.53 -6.52 -0.71
N SER A 135 -3.25 -6.85 0.36
CA SER A 135 -4.69 -7.07 0.36
C SER A 135 -5.30 -6.43 1.61
N ASN A 136 -6.51 -5.91 1.48
CA ASN A 136 -7.37 -5.54 2.60
C ASN A 136 -8.19 -6.74 3.14
N GLU A 137 -8.04 -7.91 2.52
CA GLU A 137 -8.67 -9.16 2.93
C GLU A 137 -7.62 -10.20 3.31
N ALA A 138 -7.85 -10.95 4.40
CA ALA A 138 -6.99 -12.08 4.79
C ALA A 138 -7.11 -13.26 3.80
N ALA A 139 -8.27 -13.42 3.16
CA ALA A 139 -8.48 -14.43 2.14
C ALA A 139 -7.57 -14.15 0.93
N VAL A 140 -6.90 -15.19 0.44
CA VAL A 140 -6.00 -15.10 -0.71
C VAL A 140 -6.79 -15.04 -2.01
N LYS A 141 -6.56 -13.97 -2.77
CA LYS A 141 -7.06 -13.79 -4.15
C LYS A 141 -5.88 -13.36 -5.02
N ASN A 142 -5.34 -14.29 -5.79
CA ASN A 142 -4.06 -14.15 -6.49
C ASN A 142 -4.18 -13.28 -7.77
N PRO A 143 -3.54 -12.09 -7.82
CA PRO A 143 -3.61 -11.21 -9.00
C PRO A 143 -2.79 -11.68 -10.20
N TYR A 144 -1.82 -12.58 -10.00
CA TYR A 144 -0.91 -13.05 -11.04
C TYR A 144 -1.49 -14.18 -11.90
N TYR A 145 -2.43 -14.95 -11.36
CA TYR A 145 -3.06 -16.07 -12.08
C TYR A 145 -4.59 -15.93 -12.18
N GLY A 146 -5.19 -14.94 -11.51
CA GLY A 146 -6.62 -14.70 -11.52
C GLY A 146 -7.43 -15.97 -11.22
N LYS A 147 -8.48 -16.23 -12.01
CA LYS A 147 -9.35 -17.40 -11.82
C LYS A 147 -8.63 -18.76 -11.94
N GLN A 148 -7.49 -18.85 -12.62
CA GLN A 148 -6.79 -20.13 -12.81
C GLN A 148 -6.21 -20.67 -11.51
N MET A 149 -5.77 -19.78 -10.61
CA MET A 149 -5.19 -20.16 -9.31
C MET A 149 -5.57 -19.15 -8.23
N LEU A 150 -6.87 -18.84 -8.14
CA LEU A 150 -7.39 -17.74 -7.34
C LEU A 150 -6.94 -17.79 -5.88
N THR A 151 -6.94 -18.98 -5.28
CA THR A 151 -6.60 -19.20 -3.87
C THR A 151 -5.13 -19.56 -3.64
N CYS A 152 -4.31 -19.61 -4.69
CA CYS A 152 -2.89 -19.96 -4.57
C CYS A 152 -2.10 -18.79 -3.96
N GLY A 153 -1.61 -19.00 -2.75
CA GLY A 153 -0.75 -18.06 -2.05
C GLY A 153 -0.86 -18.22 -0.54
N LYS A 154 -0.20 -17.34 0.20
CA LYS A 154 -0.28 -17.28 1.66
C LYS A 154 -0.10 -15.86 2.16
N VAL A 155 -0.68 -15.55 3.31
CA VAL A 155 -0.35 -14.34 4.06
C VAL A 155 1.06 -14.51 4.66
N THR A 156 1.93 -13.53 4.47
CA THR A 156 3.30 -13.51 5.01
C THR A 156 3.47 -12.49 6.12
N GLU A 157 2.72 -11.40 6.07
CA GLU A 157 2.77 -10.34 7.08
C GLU A 157 1.40 -9.67 7.24
N THR A 158 1.12 -9.14 8.43
CA THR A 158 -0.06 -8.30 8.70
C THR A 158 0.40 -6.99 9.32
N LEU A 159 0.18 -5.89 8.62
CA LEU A 159 0.47 -4.53 9.06
C LEU A 159 -0.78 -3.99 9.77
N LYS A 160 -0.61 -3.36 10.94
CA LYS A 160 -1.67 -2.84 11.80
C LYS A 160 -1.38 -1.39 12.19
#